data_AF-A0A2I4BCH5-F1
#
_entry.id   AF-A0A2I4BCH5-F1
#
_cell.length_a   1.000
_cell.length_b   1.000
_cell.length_c   1.000
_cell.angle_alpha   90.00
_cell.angle_beta   90.00
_cell.angle_gamma   90.00
#
_symmetry.space_group_name_H-M   'P 1'
#
loop_
_entity.id
_entity.type
_entity.pdbx_description
1 polymer ?
#
loop_
_entity_poly.entity_id
_entity_poly.type
_entity_poly.pdbx_seq_one_letter_code
_entity_poly.pdbx_strand_id
1 'polypeptide(L)'
;MAARVKGFDKLNLSLRLCRNVLLQNERFLSTSACLRGTSEPPKFVPPSKPVIIDKEQTVESRRKFLSPEFIPPRQRTLPFKFRLERADMVRRRKVLKIPEFYVGSILAVTMADLYASGKTNRFVGICIRRGGSGLGATFILRNIINNQGVEMNYDLYSPRIQSIEVLKLEKRLDDDLMYLRDALSEYSMVDPEMKPVPIPTTGDVPVNKLKVVMRPRPWSKHWDWSKFNIQGIRFDLCKSIKATAKAKKQERPWLEYDMLKEYDTSELEERIYEEVQQEMKK
;
A
#
# COMPACT_ATOMS: atom_id res chain seq x y z
N MET A 1 76.60 -25.66 -13.49
CA MET A 1 77.86 -26.31 -13.04
C MET A 1 78.28 -25.71 -11.71
N ALA A 2 78.70 -26.58 -10.77
CA ALA A 2 79.61 -26.35 -9.65
C ALA A 2 79.44 -25.07 -8.80
N ALA A 3 78.89 -25.11 -7.58
CA ALA A 3 79.43 -25.69 -6.34
C ALA A 3 80.23 -24.69 -5.49
N ARG A 4 79.91 -24.70 -4.18
CA ARG A 4 80.86 -24.57 -3.03
C ARG A 4 81.44 -23.14 -2.78
N VAL A 5 81.70 -22.67 -1.56
CA VAL A 5 81.91 -23.33 -0.26
C VAL A 5 82.02 -22.28 0.88
N LYS A 6 81.52 -22.69 2.06
CA LYS A 6 81.91 -22.46 3.48
C LYS A 6 82.19 -21.06 4.06
N GLY A 7 81.74 -20.96 5.31
CA GLY A 7 82.39 -20.23 6.41
C GLY A 7 81.39 -19.86 7.51
N PHE A 8 80.74 -20.82 8.18
CA PHE A 8 81.07 -21.26 9.55
C PHE A 8 81.60 -20.18 10.52
N ASP A 9 80.65 -19.70 11.33
CA ASP A 9 80.65 -19.58 12.79
C ASP A 9 81.84 -18.91 13.49
N LYS A 10 81.56 -17.74 14.07
CA LYS A 10 81.93 -17.47 15.46
C LYS A 10 80.77 -16.88 16.24
N LEU A 11 80.34 -17.67 17.21
CA LEU A 11 79.49 -17.33 18.34
C LEU A 11 80.08 -16.15 19.13
N ASN A 12 79.23 -15.22 19.57
CA ASN A 12 79.19 -14.86 20.99
C ASN A 12 77.86 -14.23 21.37
N LEU A 13 77.37 -14.72 22.50
CA LEU A 13 76.09 -14.44 23.12
C LEU A 13 75.99 -13.02 23.68
N SER A 14 74.72 -12.63 23.82
CA SER A 14 74.14 -11.81 24.88
C SER A 14 74.24 -10.29 24.70
N LEU A 15 73.09 -9.66 24.49
CA LEU A 15 72.33 -9.10 25.62
C LEU A 15 70.90 -8.77 25.19
N ARG A 16 70.00 -9.08 26.13
CA ARG A 16 68.58 -8.76 26.18
C ARG A 16 68.34 -7.30 25.82
N LEU A 17 67.25 -7.01 25.09
CA LEU A 17 66.28 -5.97 25.41
C LEU A 17 65.09 -6.04 24.45
N CYS A 18 63.97 -6.51 25.00
CA CYS A 18 62.63 -5.94 24.89
C CYS A 18 62.04 -5.63 23.49
N ARG A 19 61.10 -6.49 23.05
CA ARG A 19 59.63 -6.24 23.08
C ARG A 19 58.89 -7.23 22.17
N ASN A 20 58.48 -8.36 22.74
CA ASN A 20 57.32 -9.11 22.28
C ASN A 20 56.29 -9.03 23.41
N VAL A 21 55.28 -8.18 23.25
CA VAL A 21 54.04 -8.33 24.02
C VAL A 21 53.04 -8.95 23.06
N LEU A 22 53.06 -10.28 23.04
CA LEU A 22 51.94 -11.09 22.61
C LEU A 22 50.72 -10.65 23.43
N LEU A 23 49.69 -10.16 22.76
CA LEU A 23 48.38 -9.92 23.34
C LEU A 23 47.91 -11.23 23.96
N GLN A 24 47.95 -11.25 25.30
CA GLN A 24 47.49 -12.36 26.11
C GLN A 24 45.99 -12.52 25.93
N ASN A 25 45.58 -13.77 25.74
CA ASN A 25 44.22 -14.23 25.92
C ASN A 25 43.75 -13.87 27.34
N GLU A 26 43.07 -12.74 27.50
CA GLU A 26 42.28 -12.49 28.70
C GLU A 26 40.95 -13.21 28.54
N ARG A 27 40.92 -14.41 29.12
CA ARG A 27 39.70 -15.09 29.53
C ARG A 27 38.89 -14.10 30.37
N PHE A 28 37.81 -13.58 29.80
CA PHE A 28 36.89 -12.73 30.56
C PHE A 28 36.33 -13.52 31.73
N LEU A 29 36.70 -13.07 32.92
CA LEU A 29 36.17 -13.49 34.21
C LEU A 29 34.65 -13.26 34.21
N SER A 30 33.88 -14.34 34.35
CA SER A 30 32.47 -14.25 34.70
C SER A 30 32.40 -13.82 36.16
N THR A 31 32.22 -12.52 36.39
CA THR A 31 31.89 -11.97 37.70
C THR A 31 30.39 -12.10 37.91
N SER A 32 29.96 -13.23 38.46
CA SER A 32 28.63 -13.36 39.06
C SER A 32 28.59 -12.56 40.37
N ALA A 33 28.41 -11.25 40.26
CA ALA A 33 28.03 -10.42 41.39
C ALA A 33 26.59 -10.80 41.78
N CYS A 34 26.47 -11.61 42.83
CA CYS A 34 25.20 -11.95 43.46
C CYS A 34 24.60 -10.67 44.08
N LEU A 35 23.74 -10.00 43.32
CA LEU A 35 22.78 -9.05 43.88
C LEU A 35 21.78 -9.83 44.72
N ARG A 36 21.73 -9.55 46.02
CA ARG A 36 20.58 -9.93 46.86
C ARG A 36 19.37 -9.14 46.35
N GLY A 37 18.53 -9.79 45.58
CA GLY A 37 17.26 -9.28 45.10
C GLY A 37 16.41 -10.47 44.67
N THR A 38 15.15 -10.47 45.10
CA THR A 38 14.05 -11.41 44.79
C THR A 38 14.33 -12.49 43.74
N SER A 39 14.05 -13.74 44.11
CA SER A 39 14.35 -15.03 43.45
C SER A 39 13.76 -15.29 42.05
N GLU A 40 13.44 -14.27 41.25
CA GLU A 40 12.92 -14.44 39.90
C GLU A 40 13.97 -14.02 38.84
N PRO A 41 14.23 -14.86 37.82
CA PRO A 41 15.06 -14.44 36.69
C PRO A 41 14.43 -13.21 36.00
N PRO A 42 15.23 -12.26 35.48
CA PRO A 42 14.69 -11.11 34.79
C PRO A 42 13.82 -11.57 33.61
N LYS A 43 12.57 -11.10 33.57
CA LYS A 43 11.62 -11.44 32.51
C LYS A 43 12.17 -10.96 31.17
N PHE A 44 12.20 -11.82 30.16
CA PHE A 44 12.60 -11.46 28.80
C PHE A 44 11.74 -10.29 28.30
N VAL A 45 12.40 -9.18 27.98
CA VAL A 45 11.75 -8.04 27.32
C VAL A 45 11.97 -8.19 25.83
N PRO A 46 10.91 -8.32 25.01
CA PRO A 46 11.08 -8.45 23.57
C PRO A 46 11.76 -7.18 23.01
N PRO A 47 12.72 -7.32 22.08
CA PRO A 47 13.36 -6.16 21.47
C PRO A 47 12.34 -5.32 20.70
N SER A 48 12.54 -4.01 20.68
CA SER A 48 11.76 -3.13 19.81
C SER A 48 12.03 -3.46 18.33
N LYS A 49 11.03 -3.25 17.48
CA LYS A 49 11.17 -3.49 16.05
C LYS A 49 12.25 -2.55 15.48
N PRO A 50 13.24 -3.06 14.71
CA PRO A 50 14.29 -2.21 14.17
C PRO A 50 13.68 -1.21 13.17
N VAL A 51 14.09 0.06 13.29
CA VAL A 51 13.76 1.10 12.32
C VAL A 51 14.91 1.17 11.33
N ILE A 52 14.70 0.60 10.14
CA ILE A 52 15.69 0.59 9.05
C ILE A 52 15.53 1.91 8.29
N ILE A 53 16.57 2.75 8.30
CA ILE A 53 16.63 3.99 7.55
C ILE A 53 17.85 3.91 6.64
N ASP A 54 17.60 3.76 5.33
CA ASP A 54 18.63 3.74 4.32
C ASP A 54 19.08 5.20 4.06
N LYS A 55 20.14 5.62 4.74
CA LYS A 55 20.68 7.01 4.63
C LYS A 55 21.28 7.32 3.26
N GLU A 56 21.58 6.30 2.46
CA GLU A 56 22.14 6.41 1.12
C GLU A 56 21.10 6.73 0.04
N GLN A 57 19.81 6.49 0.32
CA GLN A 57 18.74 6.96 -0.54
C GLN A 57 18.70 8.48 -0.44
N THR A 58 19.09 9.17 -1.52
CA THR A 58 18.87 10.61 -1.68
C THR A 58 17.45 10.92 -1.26
N VAL A 59 17.25 11.88 -0.37
CA VAL A 59 15.95 12.28 0.23
C VAL A 59 14.84 12.21 -0.81
N GLU A 60 14.23 11.04 -0.95
CA GLU A 60 13.10 10.86 -1.84
C GLU A 60 12.03 11.76 -1.23
N SER A 61 11.54 12.69 -2.04
CA SER A 61 10.56 13.65 -1.58
C SER A 61 9.42 12.88 -0.93
N ARG A 62 9.14 13.18 0.35
CA ARG A 62 7.99 12.59 1.04
C ARG A 62 6.78 12.77 0.13
N ARG A 63 6.20 11.65 -0.30
CA ARG A 63 5.09 11.66 -1.24
C ARG A 63 3.94 12.47 -0.66
N LYS A 64 3.50 13.49 -1.40
CA LYS A 64 2.27 14.22 -1.09
C LYS A 64 1.10 13.36 -1.58
N PHE A 65 0.19 13.00 -0.67
CA PHE A 65 -1.03 12.28 -1.00
C PHE A 65 -2.25 13.12 -0.62
N LEU A 66 -3.09 13.41 -1.62
CA LEU A 66 -4.44 13.94 -1.43
C LEU A 66 -5.44 12.85 -1.81
N SER A 67 -6.43 12.61 -0.95
CA SER A 67 -7.46 11.63 -1.23
C SER A 67 -8.46 12.17 -2.28
N PRO A 68 -8.92 11.36 -3.25
CA PRO A 68 -9.71 11.83 -4.40
C PRO A 68 -11.03 12.49 -4.02
N GLU A 69 -11.65 12.09 -2.92
CA GLU A 69 -12.92 12.65 -2.43
C GLU A 69 -12.84 14.12 -1.99
N PHE A 70 -11.64 14.65 -1.75
CA PHE A 70 -11.47 16.07 -1.45
C PHE A 70 -11.61 16.96 -2.68
N ILE A 71 -11.36 16.40 -3.87
CA ILE A 71 -11.44 17.12 -5.14
C ILE A 71 -12.92 17.21 -5.52
N PRO A 72 -13.50 18.43 -5.60
CA PRO A 72 -14.90 18.59 -5.99
C PRO A 72 -15.06 18.25 -7.48
N PRO A 73 -16.21 17.72 -7.91
CA PRO A 73 -16.47 17.54 -9.34
C PRO A 73 -16.69 18.91 -10.01
N ARG A 74 -16.48 18.97 -11.33
CA ARG A 74 -16.72 20.16 -12.15
C ARG A 74 -18.20 20.57 -12.11
N GLN A 75 -18.53 21.60 -11.33
CA GLN A 75 -19.90 22.10 -11.12
C GLN A 75 -19.94 23.60 -10.73
N ARG A 76 -21.14 24.19 -10.70
CA ARG A 76 -21.36 25.63 -10.42
C ARG A 76 -21.72 25.94 -8.97
N THR A 77 -21.52 24.99 -8.06
CA THR A 77 -21.83 25.16 -6.64
C THR A 77 -20.87 26.14 -5.99
N LEU A 78 -21.37 26.92 -5.02
CA LEU A 78 -20.54 27.89 -4.28
C LEU A 78 -19.37 27.20 -3.55
N PRO A 79 -18.12 27.69 -3.68
CA PRO A 79 -16.94 27.10 -3.05
C PRO A 79 -17.03 26.97 -1.52
N PHE A 80 -17.81 27.84 -0.88
CA PHE A 80 -18.06 27.81 0.56
C PHE A 80 -18.64 26.47 1.04
N LYS A 81 -19.50 25.82 0.24
CA LYS A 81 -20.04 24.49 0.55
C LYS A 81 -18.91 23.48 0.73
N PHE A 82 -17.97 23.41 -0.22
CA PHE A 82 -16.88 22.44 -0.18
C PHE A 82 -15.93 22.73 0.99
N ARG A 83 -15.72 24.00 1.33
CA ARG A 83 -14.91 24.37 2.49
C ARG A 83 -15.51 23.83 3.79
N LEU A 84 -16.82 24.02 4.00
CA LEU A 84 -17.51 23.45 5.18
C LEU A 84 -17.45 21.92 5.18
N GLU A 85 -17.73 21.30 4.04
CA GLU A 85 -17.68 19.84 3.90
C GLU A 85 -16.28 19.28 4.18
N ARG A 86 -15.22 19.98 3.74
CA ARG A 86 -13.82 19.62 4.01
C ARG A 86 -13.45 19.73 5.48
N ALA A 87 -13.89 20.79 6.15
CA ALA A 87 -13.70 20.93 7.59
C ALA A 87 -14.32 19.73 8.34
N ASP A 88 -15.52 19.30 7.94
CA ASP A 88 -16.22 18.16 8.55
C ASP A 88 -15.51 16.83 8.29
N MET A 89 -15.04 16.62 7.06
CA MET A 89 -14.22 15.45 6.71
C MET A 89 -12.94 15.38 7.55
N VAL A 90 -12.25 16.50 7.72
CA VAL A 90 -11.03 16.57 8.55
C VAL A 90 -11.36 16.30 10.02
N ARG A 91 -12.43 16.87 10.56
CA ARG A 91 -12.91 16.57 11.92
C ARG A 91 -13.14 15.06 12.11
N ARG A 92 -13.76 14.39 11.13
CA ARG A 92 -13.97 12.94 11.19
C ARG A 92 -12.65 12.15 11.11
N ARG A 93 -11.68 12.58 10.29
CA ARG A 93 -10.35 11.95 10.17
C ARG A 93 -9.50 12.05 11.44
N LYS A 94 -9.71 13.08 12.27
CA LYS A 94 -9.05 13.17 13.59
C LYS A 94 -9.51 12.05 14.53
N VAL A 95 -10.76 11.60 14.39
CA VAL A 95 -11.33 10.51 15.20
C VAL A 95 -11.04 9.13 14.58
N LEU A 96 -11.22 8.98 13.26
CA LEU A 96 -10.95 7.75 12.52
C LEU A 96 -9.75 7.94 11.61
N LYS A 97 -8.69 7.15 11.85
CA LYS A 97 -7.52 7.10 10.97
C LYS A 97 -7.91 6.44 9.63
N ILE A 98 -8.09 7.26 8.60
CA ILE A 98 -8.28 6.80 7.22
C ILE A 98 -6.91 6.73 6.55
N PRO A 99 -6.42 5.53 6.18
CA PRO A 99 -5.13 5.37 5.51
C PRO A 99 -5.20 5.73 4.01
N GLU A 100 -4.04 5.88 3.39
CA GLU A 100 -3.91 5.94 1.93
C GLU A 100 -4.18 4.56 1.32
N PHE A 101 -5.04 4.50 0.30
CA PHE A 101 -5.28 3.30 -0.48
C PHE A 101 -5.77 3.64 -1.89
N TYR A 102 -5.61 2.69 -2.82
CA TYR A 102 -6.02 2.85 -4.21
C TYR A 102 -6.97 1.73 -4.63
N VAL A 103 -7.55 1.89 -5.81
CA VAL A 103 -8.25 0.78 -6.47
C VAL A 103 -7.23 -0.32 -6.79
N GLY A 104 -7.55 -1.55 -6.38
CA GLY A 104 -6.64 -2.69 -6.40
C GLY A 104 -5.98 -3.02 -5.06
N SER A 105 -5.98 -2.10 -4.09
CA SER A 105 -5.45 -2.37 -2.75
C SER A 105 -6.36 -3.33 -1.98
N ILE A 106 -5.77 -4.15 -1.11
CA ILE A 106 -6.50 -5.07 -0.23
C ILE A 106 -6.71 -4.41 1.12
N LEU A 107 -7.96 -4.30 1.54
CA LEU A 107 -8.36 -3.65 2.78
C LEU A 107 -9.09 -4.63 3.71
N ALA A 108 -8.95 -4.39 5.01
CA ALA A 108 -9.80 -4.95 6.04
C ALA A 108 -10.56 -3.82 6.72
N VAL A 109 -11.88 -3.87 6.67
CA VAL A 109 -12.75 -2.85 7.29
C VAL A 109 -13.52 -3.48 8.43
N THR A 110 -13.44 -2.86 9.60
CA THR A 110 -14.20 -3.25 10.78
C THR A 110 -15.32 -2.25 11.00
N MET A 111 -16.56 -2.73 10.99
CA MET A 111 -17.78 -1.91 11.09
C MET A 111 -18.66 -2.41 12.23
N ALA A 112 -19.29 -1.49 12.94
CA ALA A 112 -20.22 -1.80 14.03
C ALA A 112 -21.57 -2.27 13.49
N ASP A 113 -21.97 -3.49 13.83
CA ASP A 113 -23.22 -4.11 13.37
C ASP A 113 -23.96 -4.70 14.58
N LEU A 114 -25.20 -4.28 14.79
CA LEU A 114 -25.99 -4.67 15.96
C LEU A 114 -26.35 -6.17 15.97
N TYR A 115 -26.49 -6.76 14.78
CA TYR A 115 -26.95 -8.15 14.63
C TYR A 115 -25.81 -9.17 14.56
N ALA A 116 -24.57 -8.69 14.47
CA ALA A 116 -23.39 -9.56 14.53
C ALA A 116 -23.15 -10.04 15.96
N SER A 117 -22.69 -11.28 16.13
CA SER A 117 -22.43 -11.90 17.44
C SER A 117 -21.50 -11.07 18.33
N GLY A 118 -20.48 -10.43 17.74
CA GLY A 118 -19.54 -9.54 18.44
C GLY A 118 -19.89 -8.05 18.39
N LYS A 119 -21.09 -7.68 17.91
CA LYS A 119 -21.49 -6.30 17.58
C LYS A 119 -20.59 -5.59 16.54
N THR A 120 -19.66 -6.33 15.95
CA THR A 120 -18.69 -5.85 14.97
C THR A 120 -18.56 -6.87 13.86
N ASN A 121 -18.45 -6.38 12.63
CA ASN A 121 -18.24 -7.17 11.43
C ASN A 121 -16.94 -6.73 10.76
N ARG A 122 -16.03 -7.68 10.51
CA ARG A 122 -14.78 -7.47 9.79
C ARG A 122 -14.90 -8.09 8.42
N PHE A 123 -14.70 -7.28 7.38
CA PHE A 123 -14.69 -7.75 5.99
C PHE A 123 -13.34 -7.43 5.34
N VAL A 124 -12.76 -8.43 4.70
CA VAL A 124 -11.51 -8.31 3.94
C VAL A 124 -11.79 -8.50 2.47
N GLY A 125 -11.25 -7.62 1.63
CA GLY A 125 -11.40 -7.73 0.19
C GLY A 125 -10.57 -6.72 -0.59
N ILE A 126 -10.57 -6.90 -1.91
CA ILE A 126 -9.94 -5.96 -2.85
C ILE A 126 -10.87 -4.76 -3.08
N CYS A 127 -10.32 -3.55 -3.03
CA CYS A 127 -11.06 -2.34 -3.39
C CYS A 127 -11.22 -2.27 -4.91
N ILE A 128 -12.44 -2.47 -5.40
CA ILE A 128 -12.71 -2.50 -6.85
C ILE A 128 -13.05 -1.13 -7.43
N ARG A 129 -13.60 -0.23 -6.62
CA ARG A 129 -13.99 1.11 -7.05
C ARG A 129 -14.00 2.05 -5.85
N ARG A 130 -13.54 3.27 -6.09
CA ARG A 130 -13.78 4.43 -5.22
C ARG A 130 -14.70 5.40 -5.95
N GLY A 131 -15.66 5.96 -5.26
CA GLY A 131 -16.64 6.86 -5.85
C GLY A 131 -17.17 7.86 -4.83
N GLY A 132 -18.04 8.75 -5.30
CA GLY A 132 -18.53 9.86 -4.49
C GLY A 132 -17.48 10.96 -4.28
N SER A 133 -17.94 12.06 -3.71
CA SER A 133 -17.13 13.24 -3.37
C SER A 133 -17.57 13.76 -2.01
N GLY A 134 -16.67 14.39 -1.27
CA GLY A 134 -17.00 14.97 0.02
C GLY A 134 -17.38 13.91 1.06
N LEU A 135 -18.38 14.20 1.90
CA LEU A 135 -18.83 13.29 2.97
C LEU A 135 -19.47 12.00 2.44
N GLY A 136 -20.01 12.05 1.21
CA GLY A 136 -20.62 10.91 0.52
C GLY A 136 -19.61 10.02 -0.23
N ALA A 137 -18.32 10.08 0.12
CA ALA A 137 -17.30 9.23 -0.46
C ALA A 137 -17.54 7.75 -0.10
N THR A 138 -17.53 6.89 -1.11
CA THR A 138 -17.78 5.45 -0.98
C THR A 138 -16.68 4.63 -1.63
N PHE A 139 -16.52 3.41 -1.17
CA PHE A 139 -15.65 2.43 -1.81
C PHE A 139 -16.24 1.03 -1.67
N ILE A 140 -16.00 0.21 -2.69
CA ILE A 140 -16.57 -1.14 -2.77
C ILE A 140 -15.45 -2.15 -2.60
N LEU A 141 -15.61 -3.01 -1.60
CA LEU A 141 -14.75 -4.17 -1.39
C LEU A 141 -15.40 -5.41 -1.98
N ARG A 142 -14.61 -6.20 -2.70
CA ARG A 142 -15.02 -7.49 -3.26
C ARG A 142 -14.16 -8.60 -2.67
N ASN A 143 -14.79 -9.71 -2.32
CA ASN A 143 -14.10 -10.96 -1.99
C ASN A 143 -14.96 -12.16 -2.42
N ILE A 144 -14.32 -13.32 -2.58
CA ILE A 144 -15.00 -14.60 -2.78
C ILE A 144 -14.83 -15.41 -1.50
N ILE A 145 -15.93 -15.59 -0.77
CA ILE A 145 -15.98 -16.34 0.48
C ILE A 145 -16.81 -17.59 0.23
N ASN A 146 -16.26 -18.77 0.52
CA ASN A 146 -16.94 -20.05 0.29
C ASN A 146 -17.50 -20.19 -1.14
N ASN A 147 -16.69 -19.80 -2.15
CA ASN A 147 -17.06 -19.76 -3.57
C ASN A 147 -18.23 -18.82 -3.95
N GLN A 148 -18.72 -18.01 -3.01
CA GLN A 148 -19.72 -16.98 -3.26
C GLN A 148 -19.06 -15.60 -3.35
N GLY A 149 -19.34 -14.86 -4.43
CA GLY A 149 -18.90 -13.49 -4.58
C GLY A 149 -19.70 -12.54 -3.68
N VAL A 150 -19.01 -11.88 -2.76
CA VAL A 150 -19.59 -10.90 -1.84
C VAL A 150 -18.99 -9.53 -2.12
N GLU A 151 -19.84 -8.52 -2.20
CA GLU A 151 -19.44 -7.12 -2.34
C GLU A 151 -20.06 -6.30 -1.22
N MET A 152 -19.23 -5.48 -0.56
CA MET A 152 -19.66 -4.56 0.49
C MET A 152 -19.30 -3.14 0.06
N ASN A 153 -20.31 -2.27 0.00
CA ASN A 153 -20.12 -0.84 -0.23
C ASN A 153 -20.03 -0.11 1.12
N TYR A 154 -18.95 0.60 1.36
CA TYR A 154 -18.71 1.34 2.59
C TYR A 154 -18.70 2.85 2.31
N ASP A 155 -19.37 3.61 3.17
CA ASP A 155 -19.24 5.07 3.21
C ASP A 155 -18.04 5.45 4.08
N LEU A 156 -17.04 6.10 3.50
CA LEU A 156 -15.74 6.36 4.12
C LEU A 156 -15.84 7.11 5.45
N TYR A 157 -16.78 8.04 5.55
CA TYR A 157 -16.99 8.88 6.73
C TYR A 157 -18.08 8.38 7.68
N SER A 158 -18.60 7.17 7.47
CA SER A 158 -19.64 6.60 8.33
C SER A 158 -19.18 6.53 9.80
N PRO A 159 -20.05 6.89 10.77
CA PRO A 159 -19.73 6.73 12.19
C PRO A 159 -19.67 5.27 12.62
N ARG A 160 -20.25 4.34 11.85
CA ARG A 160 -20.21 2.90 12.15
C ARG A 160 -18.84 2.26 11.88
N ILE A 161 -18.00 2.88 11.06
CA ILE A 161 -16.66 2.35 10.78
C ILE A 161 -15.77 2.61 11.99
N GLN A 162 -15.20 1.52 12.52
CA GLN A 162 -14.28 1.54 13.66
C GLN A 162 -12.83 1.61 13.21
N SER A 163 -12.44 0.79 12.22
CA SER A 163 -11.10 0.78 11.66
C SER A 163 -11.08 0.45 10.17
N ILE A 164 -10.12 1.04 9.46
CA ILE A 164 -9.78 0.71 8.08
C ILE A 164 -8.29 0.36 8.07
N GLU A 165 -7.99 -0.90 7.83
CA GLU A 165 -6.62 -1.43 7.75
C GLU A 165 -6.27 -1.73 6.30
N VAL A 166 -5.09 -1.29 5.86
CA VAL A 166 -4.55 -1.65 4.54
C VAL A 166 -3.68 -2.88 4.72
N LEU A 167 -4.12 -4.01 4.16
CA LEU A 167 -3.36 -5.26 4.20
C LEU A 167 -2.29 -5.30 3.09
N LYS A 168 -2.64 -4.79 1.91
CA LYS A 168 -1.70 -4.70 0.78
C LYS A 168 -1.98 -3.42 0.00
N LEU A 169 -1.00 -2.52 -0.03
CA LEU A 169 -1.06 -1.30 -0.82
C LEU A 169 -0.54 -1.58 -2.23
N GLU A 170 -1.44 -1.61 -3.21
CA GLU A 170 -1.09 -1.74 -4.63
C GLU A 170 -2.06 -0.94 -5.51
N LYS A 171 -1.58 -0.48 -6.65
CA LYS A 171 -2.39 0.07 -7.75
C LYS A 171 -2.59 -1.00 -8.83
N ARG A 172 -3.67 -0.89 -9.59
CA ARG A 172 -3.87 -1.65 -10.84
C ARG A 172 -3.69 -0.71 -12.04
N LEU A 173 -3.77 -1.28 -13.25
CA LEU A 173 -3.73 -0.52 -14.49
C LEU A 173 -5.00 0.33 -14.69
N ASP A 174 -6.12 -0.12 -14.13
CA ASP A 174 -7.42 0.51 -14.28
C ASP A 174 -7.88 1.11 -12.94
N ASP A 175 -8.59 2.24 -13.02
CA ASP A 175 -9.20 2.91 -11.86
C ASP A 175 -10.54 2.28 -11.43
N ASP A 176 -11.12 1.41 -12.25
CA ASP A 176 -12.37 0.69 -11.94
C ASP A 176 -12.25 -0.79 -12.31
N LEU A 177 -12.29 -1.66 -11.30
CA LEU A 177 -12.14 -3.11 -11.40
C LEU A 177 -13.48 -3.85 -11.37
N MET A 178 -14.59 -3.17 -11.69
CA MET A 178 -15.93 -3.79 -11.75
C MET A 178 -16.01 -5.01 -12.70
N TYR A 179 -15.09 -5.14 -13.65
CA TYR A 179 -14.98 -6.31 -14.53
C TYR A 179 -14.58 -7.60 -13.78
N LEU A 180 -14.08 -7.51 -12.54
CA LEU A 180 -13.79 -8.68 -11.69
C LEU A 180 -15.05 -9.50 -11.35
N ARG A 181 -16.25 -8.96 -11.56
CA ARG A 181 -17.52 -9.70 -11.49
C ARG A 181 -17.63 -10.81 -12.54
N ASP A 182 -17.12 -10.53 -13.74
CA ASP A 182 -17.16 -11.43 -14.90
C ASP A 182 -15.83 -12.19 -15.10
N ALA A 183 -14.84 -11.96 -14.23
CA ALA A 183 -13.55 -12.61 -14.27
C ALA A 183 -13.56 -14.00 -13.60
N LEU A 184 -12.49 -14.76 -13.78
CA LEU A 184 -12.25 -15.96 -12.96
C LEU A 184 -12.19 -15.59 -11.47
N SER A 185 -12.67 -16.49 -10.61
CA SER A 185 -12.78 -16.28 -9.17
C SER A 185 -11.42 -16.03 -8.50
N GLU A 186 -10.37 -16.66 -9.00
CA GLU A 186 -9.00 -16.56 -8.49
C GLU A 186 -8.51 -15.11 -8.33
N TYR A 187 -8.91 -14.22 -9.25
CA TYR A 187 -8.47 -12.81 -9.22
C TYR A 187 -9.20 -11.95 -8.18
N SER A 188 -10.33 -12.43 -7.64
CA SER A 188 -11.11 -11.75 -6.60
C SER A 188 -10.97 -12.41 -5.22
N MET A 189 -10.35 -13.59 -5.15
CA MET A 189 -10.24 -14.35 -3.91
C MET A 189 -9.12 -13.78 -3.05
N VAL A 190 -9.46 -13.38 -1.83
CA VAL A 190 -8.53 -12.86 -0.83
C VAL A 190 -8.75 -13.60 0.47
N ASP A 191 -7.67 -14.07 1.08
CA ASP A 191 -7.71 -14.72 2.39
C ASP A 191 -8.16 -13.71 3.48
N PRO A 192 -9.26 -13.98 4.21
CA PRO A 192 -9.72 -13.14 5.31
C PRO A 192 -8.70 -12.98 6.45
N GLU A 193 -7.80 -13.95 6.63
CA GLU A 193 -6.79 -13.94 7.69
C GLU A 193 -5.43 -13.39 7.23
N MET A 194 -5.37 -12.82 6.02
CA MET A 194 -4.15 -12.23 5.46
C MET A 194 -3.54 -11.17 6.40
N LYS A 195 -2.26 -11.33 6.70
CA LYS A 195 -1.48 -10.37 7.49
C LYS A 195 -1.08 -9.15 6.65
N PRO A 196 -0.97 -7.95 7.24
CA PRO A 196 -0.57 -6.76 6.50
C PRO A 196 0.88 -6.86 6.02
N VAL A 197 1.07 -6.60 4.72
CA VAL A 197 2.38 -6.52 4.07
C VAL A 197 3.01 -5.17 4.41
N PRO A 198 4.32 -5.12 4.79
CA PRO A 198 5.00 -3.86 5.02
C PRO A 198 4.94 -2.92 3.80
N ILE A 199 4.54 -1.68 4.03
CA ILE A 199 4.47 -0.65 3.00
C ILE A 199 5.84 0.05 2.97
N PRO A 200 6.48 0.22 1.80
CA PRO A 200 7.70 1.02 1.72
C PRO A 200 7.36 2.47 2.10
N THR A 201 8.12 3.04 3.03
CA THR A 201 7.96 4.45 3.45
C THR A 201 8.39 5.41 2.34
N THR A 202 9.25 4.93 1.45
CA THR A 202 9.97 5.69 0.44
C THR A 202 9.58 5.17 -0.95
N GLY A 203 9.31 6.08 -1.89
CA GLY A 203 9.00 5.75 -3.28
C GLY A 203 7.52 5.74 -3.68
N ASP A 204 7.28 5.43 -4.95
CA ASP A 204 5.95 5.33 -5.52
C ASP A 204 5.23 4.03 -5.12
N VAL A 205 3.89 4.06 -5.20
CA VAL A 205 3.08 2.88 -4.85
C VAL A 205 3.21 1.88 -5.98
N PRO A 206 3.50 0.60 -5.68
CA PRO A 206 3.70 -0.41 -6.70
C PRO A 206 2.45 -0.61 -7.54
N VAL A 207 2.62 -0.62 -8.86
CA VAL A 207 1.55 -0.87 -9.84
C VAL A 207 1.60 -2.33 -10.28
N ASN A 208 0.57 -3.09 -9.94
CA ASN A 208 0.40 -4.47 -10.35
C ASN A 208 -0.16 -4.52 -11.78
N LYS A 209 0.69 -4.92 -12.74
CA LYS A 209 0.39 -5.01 -14.18
C LYS A 209 -0.30 -6.32 -14.59
N LEU A 210 -0.73 -7.14 -13.63
CA LEU A 210 -1.41 -8.42 -13.90
C LEU A 210 -2.68 -8.20 -14.70
N LYS A 211 -2.75 -8.83 -15.88
CA LYS A 211 -3.95 -8.89 -16.71
C LYS A 211 -4.81 -10.10 -16.40
N VAL A 212 -6.10 -9.86 -16.21
CA VAL A 212 -7.14 -10.80 -15.78
C VAL A 212 -7.71 -11.58 -16.96
N VAL A 213 -8.05 -12.85 -16.71
CA VAL A 213 -8.78 -13.71 -17.65
C VAL A 213 -10.28 -13.69 -17.31
N MET A 214 -11.09 -13.47 -18.33
CA MET A 214 -12.55 -13.37 -18.22
C MET A 214 -13.21 -14.75 -18.33
N ARG A 215 -14.40 -14.90 -17.72
CA ARG A 215 -15.30 -16.02 -17.98
C ARG A 215 -15.79 -16.00 -19.44
N PRO A 216 -16.31 -17.11 -19.98
CA PRO A 216 -17.04 -17.06 -21.24
C PRO A 216 -18.23 -16.10 -21.15
N ARG A 217 -18.63 -15.54 -22.30
CA ARG A 217 -19.80 -14.66 -22.42
C ARG A 217 -21.10 -15.42 -22.07
N PRO A 218 -22.18 -14.76 -21.61
CA PRO A 218 -22.35 -13.30 -21.51
C PRO A 218 -21.71 -12.67 -20.25
N TRP A 219 -21.25 -11.43 -20.40
CA TRP A 219 -20.73 -10.60 -19.29
C TRP A 219 -21.77 -9.58 -18.84
N SER A 220 -21.62 -9.07 -17.63
CA SER A 220 -22.48 -8.01 -17.08
C SER A 220 -22.45 -6.72 -17.90
N LYS A 221 -21.29 -6.38 -18.48
CA LYS A 221 -21.13 -5.23 -19.38
C LYS A 221 -20.26 -5.57 -20.58
N HIS A 222 -20.38 -4.74 -21.60
CA HIS A 222 -19.47 -4.75 -22.74
C HIS A 222 -18.14 -4.07 -22.40
N TRP A 223 -17.35 -4.72 -21.55
CA TRP A 223 -16.01 -4.28 -21.14
C TRP A 223 -15.06 -4.07 -22.32
N ASP A 224 -15.40 -4.63 -23.47
CA ASP A 224 -14.67 -4.48 -24.72
C ASP A 224 -14.85 -3.13 -25.41
N TRP A 225 -15.78 -2.30 -24.97
CA TRP A 225 -15.98 -0.97 -25.56
C TRP A 225 -14.91 0.03 -25.10
N SER A 226 -14.34 0.75 -26.07
CA SER A 226 -13.30 1.78 -25.86
C SER A 226 -13.70 2.85 -24.82
N LYS A 227 -15.00 3.11 -24.63
CA LYS A 227 -15.50 4.04 -23.61
C LYS A 227 -15.06 3.72 -22.18
N PHE A 228 -14.75 2.46 -21.87
CA PHE A 228 -14.29 2.04 -20.55
C PHE A 228 -12.77 2.14 -20.40
N ASN A 229 -12.02 2.21 -21.50
CA ASN A 229 -10.56 2.31 -21.54
C ASN A 229 -9.83 1.28 -20.62
N ILE A 230 -10.27 0.02 -20.64
CA ILE A 230 -9.73 -1.04 -19.77
C ILE A 230 -8.47 -1.66 -20.37
N GLN A 231 -7.38 -1.64 -19.62
CA GLN A 231 -6.08 -2.23 -19.97
C GLN A 231 -5.81 -3.55 -19.22
N GLY A 232 -6.49 -3.78 -18.10
CA GLY A 232 -6.29 -4.93 -17.22
C GLY A 232 -6.91 -6.26 -17.67
N ILE A 233 -7.58 -6.33 -18.83
CA ILE A 233 -8.19 -7.57 -19.34
C ILE A 233 -7.34 -8.18 -20.46
N ARG A 234 -7.13 -9.50 -20.42
CA ARG A 234 -6.55 -10.25 -21.55
C ARG A 234 -7.60 -10.51 -22.62
N PHE A 235 -7.83 -9.52 -23.47
CA PHE A 235 -8.81 -9.64 -24.54
C PHE A 235 -8.43 -10.66 -25.63
N ASP A 236 -7.14 -10.94 -25.80
CA ASP A 236 -6.62 -11.87 -26.81
C ASP A 236 -7.17 -13.29 -26.64
N LEU A 237 -7.40 -13.71 -25.38
CA LEU A 237 -7.88 -15.05 -25.05
C LEU A 237 -9.40 -15.19 -25.18
N CYS A 238 -10.15 -14.08 -25.10
CA CYS A 238 -11.61 -14.12 -25.00
C CYS A 238 -12.35 -13.46 -26.17
N LYS A 239 -11.66 -12.71 -27.05
CA LYS A 239 -12.28 -12.04 -28.20
C LYS A 239 -12.00 -12.78 -29.51
N SER A 240 -13.06 -12.96 -30.29
CA SER A 240 -12.95 -13.25 -31.73
C SER A 240 -12.54 -11.99 -32.50
N ILE A 241 -11.82 -12.16 -33.61
CA ILE A 241 -11.48 -11.09 -34.58
C ILE A 241 -12.72 -10.27 -34.98
N LYS A 242 -13.86 -10.93 -35.21
CA LYS A 242 -15.13 -10.25 -35.56
C LYS A 242 -15.62 -9.33 -34.43
N ALA A 243 -15.47 -9.76 -33.18
CA ALA A 243 -15.85 -8.97 -32.01
C ALA A 243 -14.94 -7.76 -31.84
N THR A 244 -13.62 -7.94 -32.06
CA THR A 244 -12.65 -6.84 -32.06
C THR A 244 -12.97 -5.79 -33.13
N ALA A 245 -13.30 -6.22 -34.35
CA ALA A 245 -13.72 -5.31 -35.42
C ALA A 245 -15.01 -4.54 -35.06
N LYS A 246 -15.98 -5.20 -34.39
CA LYS A 246 -17.20 -4.53 -33.92
C LYS A 246 -16.93 -3.50 -32.83
N ALA A 247 -16.04 -3.80 -31.88
CA ALA A 247 -15.63 -2.86 -30.85
C ALA A 247 -14.93 -1.64 -31.46
N LYS A 248 -14.05 -1.87 -32.45
CA LYS A 248 -13.34 -0.82 -33.18
C LYS A 248 -14.28 0.19 -33.86
N LYS A 249 -15.41 -0.29 -34.41
CA LYS A 249 -16.43 0.58 -35.02
C LYS A 249 -17.08 1.57 -34.03
N GLN A 250 -17.01 1.31 -32.73
CA GLN A 250 -17.59 2.17 -31.69
C GLN A 250 -16.57 3.10 -31.02
N GLU A 251 -15.32 3.08 -31.48
CA GLU A 251 -14.29 3.98 -30.98
C GLU A 251 -14.63 5.44 -31.28
N ARG A 252 -14.22 6.32 -30.37
CA ARG A 252 -14.40 7.77 -30.48
C ARG A 252 -13.04 8.45 -30.32
N PRO A 253 -12.16 8.37 -31.34
CA PRO A 253 -10.78 8.85 -31.23
C PRO A 253 -10.68 10.36 -30.94
N TRP A 254 -11.66 11.15 -31.38
CA TRP A 254 -11.71 12.60 -31.10
C TRP A 254 -11.85 12.92 -29.61
N LEU A 255 -12.26 11.97 -28.76
CA LEU A 255 -12.47 12.21 -27.33
C LEU A 255 -11.16 12.42 -26.56
N GLU A 256 -10.06 11.83 -27.03
CA GLU A 256 -8.73 12.01 -26.45
C GLU A 256 -8.20 13.44 -26.66
N TYR A 257 -8.60 14.08 -27.77
CA TYR A 257 -8.18 15.43 -28.15
C TYR A 257 -9.18 16.51 -27.74
N ASP A 258 -10.25 16.17 -26.99
CA ASP A 258 -11.27 17.11 -26.54
C ASP A 258 -10.81 17.85 -25.27
N MET A 259 -9.98 18.87 -25.46
CA MET A 259 -9.40 19.68 -24.38
C MET A 259 -10.46 20.39 -23.51
N LEU A 260 -11.66 20.66 -24.04
CA LEU A 260 -12.73 21.31 -23.27
C LEU A 260 -13.33 20.38 -22.21
N LYS A 261 -13.20 19.07 -22.42
CA LYS A 261 -13.68 18.06 -21.47
C LYS A 261 -12.74 17.90 -20.28
N GLU A 262 -11.47 18.22 -20.44
CA GLU A 262 -10.47 18.13 -19.38
C GLU A 262 -10.85 19.01 -18.19
N TYR A 263 -10.48 18.54 -16.99
CA TYR A 263 -10.73 19.24 -15.74
C TYR A 263 -9.40 19.41 -15.03
N ASP A 264 -8.77 20.57 -15.23
CA ASP A 264 -7.52 20.91 -14.56
C ASP A 264 -7.79 21.23 -13.09
N THR A 265 -7.24 20.39 -12.22
CA THR A 265 -7.37 20.46 -10.76
C THR A 265 -6.08 20.84 -10.06
N SER A 266 -4.98 21.09 -10.78
CA SER A 266 -3.65 21.33 -10.21
C SER A 266 -3.66 22.41 -9.11
N GLU A 267 -4.08 23.63 -9.44
CA GLU A 267 -4.18 24.74 -8.48
C GLU A 267 -5.20 24.49 -7.35
N LEU A 268 -6.25 23.70 -7.63
CA LEU A 268 -7.27 23.36 -6.65
C LEU A 268 -6.74 22.34 -5.64
N GLU A 269 -6.01 21.34 -6.11
CA GLU A 269 -5.38 20.30 -5.29
C GLU A 269 -4.35 20.88 -4.34
N GLU A 270 -3.49 21.79 -4.82
CA GLU A 270 -2.51 22.46 -3.97
C GLU A 270 -3.18 23.27 -2.85
N ARG A 271 -4.16 24.10 -3.19
CA ARG A 271 -4.94 24.88 -2.21
C ARG A 271 -5.65 24.00 -1.19
N ILE A 272 -6.30 22.92 -1.64
CA ILE A 272 -7.01 21.99 -0.76
C ILE A 272 -6.03 21.24 0.13
N TYR A 273 -4.88 20.84 -0.40
CA TYR A 273 -3.85 20.17 0.37
C TYR A 273 -3.35 21.04 1.52
N GLU A 274 -3.04 22.31 1.25
CA GLU A 274 -2.64 23.27 2.30
C GLU A 274 -3.72 23.46 3.35
N GLU A 275 -4.97 23.63 2.94
CA GLU A 275 -6.12 23.77 3.83
C GLU A 275 -6.27 22.54 4.75
N VAL A 276 -6.22 21.32 4.18
CA VAL A 276 -6.32 20.07 4.93
C VAL A 276 -5.17 19.94 5.93
N GLN A 277 -3.94 20.29 5.52
CA GLN A 277 -2.78 20.25 6.42
C GLN A 277 -2.90 21.27 7.57
N GLN A 278 -3.41 22.47 7.30
CA GLN A 278 -3.67 23.46 8.35
C GLN A 278 -4.74 22.97 9.33
N GLU A 279 -5.86 22.43 8.83
CA GLU A 279 -6.94 21.91 9.66
C GLU A 279 -6.53 20.67 10.46
N MET A 280 -5.65 19.81 9.92
CA MET A 280 -5.11 18.65 10.63
C MET A 280 -4.12 19.04 11.75
N LYS A 281 -3.44 20.19 11.63
CA LYS A 281 -2.52 20.70 12.66
C LYS A 281 -3.22 21.40 13.83
N LYS A 282 -4.40 21.97 13.59
CA LYS A 282 -5.26 22.55 14.63
C LYS A 282 -5.78 21.48 15.59
#